data_AF-A0A3N4IFV4-F1
#
_entry.id   AF-A0A3N4IFV4-F1
#
_cell.length_a   1.000
_cell.length_b   1.000
_cell.length_c   1.000
_cell.angle_alpha   90.00
_cell.angle_beta   90.00
_cell.angle_gamma   90.00
#
_symmetry.space_group_name_H-M   'P 1'
#
loop_
_entity.id
_entity.type
_entity.pdbx_description
1 polymer ?
#
loop_
_entity_poly.entity_id
_entity_poly.type
_entity_poly.pdbx_seq_one_letter_code
_entity_poly.pdbx_strand_id
1 'polypeptide(L)'
;MVSRDGVHGPWVAGIYGDPKEGAYSVALSGGYEDDVDEGFRFTFTGEGGRDLKGTKKNPKNLRTGPQCKDQPLSRGNAALWASVENKKPVRVIRGFKAAGKWAPKSGYRYDGLYRVCKAWQDTGASGFKVYKFAFKRIDGQPPIQAEEAATGTVQVASRL
;
A
#
# COMPACT_ATOMS: atom_id res chain seq x y z
N MET A 1 -5.51 15.53 -6.39
CA MET A 1 -5.39 14.09 -6.74
C MET A 1 -3.90 13.82 -6.74
N VAL A 2 -3.42 12.83 -5.98
CA VAL A 2 -2.02 12.67 -5.55
C VAL A 2 -0.98 12.76 -6.68
N SER A 3 -1.35 12.38 -7.91
CA SER A 3 -0.52 12.52 -9.13
C SER A 3 -0.33 13.96 -9.59
N ARG A 4 -1.38 14.79 -9.55
CA ARG A 4 -1.30 16.22 -9.89
C ARG A 4 -0.38 17.00 -8.94
N ASP A 5 -0.29 16.53 -7.70
CA ASP A 5 0.48 17.17 -6.63
C ASP A 5 1.92 16.61 -6.56
N GLY A 6 2.31 15.73 -7.50
CA GLY A 6 3.68 15.17 -7.63
C GLY A 6 4.07 14.13 -6.58
N VAL A 7 3.20 13.83 -5.61
CA VAL A 7 3.49 12.92 -4.50
C VAL A 7 3.55 11.47 -4.98
N HIS A 8 2.69 11.08 -5.92
CA HIS A 8 2.66 9.75 -6.55
C HIS A 8 2.28 9.85 -8.03
N GLY A 9 3.28 9.69 -8.92
CA GLY A 9 3.12 9.92 -10.35
C GLY A 9 2.02 9.09 -11.03
N PRO A 10 1.93 7.76 -10.80
CA PRO A 10 0.92 6.90 -11.40
C PRO A 10 -0.50 7.23 -10.95
N TRP A 11 -1.44 7.17 -11.89
CA TRP A 11 -2.87 7.39 -11.61
C TRP A 11 -3.57 6.17 -11.00
N VAL A 12 -3.01 4.97 -11.19
CA VAL A 12 -3.66 3.70 -10.86
C VAL A 12 -2.72 2.71 -10.18
N ALA A 13 -1.46 2.62 -10.61
CA ALA A 13 -0.50 1.70 -10.00
C ALA A 13 -0.23 2.08 -8.54
N GLY A 14 0.00 1.09 -7.67
CA GLY A 14 0.32 1.33 -6.27
C GLY A 14 1.79 1.66 -6.02
N ILE A 15 2.67 1.44 -6.99
CA ILE A 15 4.12 1.63 -6.87
C ILE A 15 4.59 2.58 -7.97
N TYR A 16 5.42 3.55 -7.61
CA TYR A 16 6.16 4.39 -8.55
C TYR A 16 7.64 4.27 -8.30
N GLY A 17 8.41 3.91 -9.33
CA GLY A 17 9.83 3.66 -9.20
C GLY A 17 10.48 3.27 -10.51
N ASP A 18 11.81 3.24 -10.48
CA ASP A 18 12.64 2.67 -11.54
C ASP A 18 13.40 1.46 -10.98
N PRO A 19 13.44 0.30 -11.69
CA PRO A 19 14.14 -0.90 -11.22
C PRO A 19 15.63 -0.71 -10.90
N LYS A 20 16.31 0.27 -11.50
CA LYS A 20 17.72 0.56 -11.26
C LYS A 20 17.90 1.55 -10.11
N GLU A 21 17.06 2.58 -10.05
CA GLU A 21 17.21 3.66 -9.06
C GLU A 21 16.54 3.35 -7.72
N GLY A 22 15.48 2.54 -7.74
CA GLY A 22 14.62 2.25 -6.61
C GLY A 22 13.22 2.87 -6.73
N ALA A 23 12.37 2.58 -5.74
CA ALA A 23 11.05 3.17 -5.61
C ALA A 23 11.08 4.61 -5.10
N TYR A 24 10.21 5.45 -5.65
CA TYR A 24 10.01 6.85 -5.27
C TYR A 24 8.81 7.00 -4.33
N SER A 25 7.72 6.28 -4.61
CA SER A 25 6.51 6.33 -3.77
C SER A 25 5.61 5.10 -3.89
N VAL A 26 4.84 4.85 -2.83
CA VAL A 26 3.83 3.79 -2.76
C VAL A 26 2.49 4.31 -2.24
N ALA A 27 1.40 3.73 -2.73
CA ALA A 27 0.03 4.06 -2.35
C ALA A 27 -0.68 2.82 -1.77
N LEU A 28 -0.96 2.86 -0.46
CA LEU A 28 -1.77 1.86 0.22
C LEU A 28 -3.25 2.16 -0.07
N SER A 29 -3.91 1.26 -0.79
CA SER A 29 -5.30 1.48 -1.23
C SER A 29 -6.22 0.27 -0.97
N GLY A 30 -5.78 -0.68 -0.12
CA GLY A 30 -6.56 -1.87 0.24
C GLY A 30 -6.67 -2.88 -0.90
N GLY A 31 -5.65 -2.93 -1.77
CA GLY A 31 -5.66 -3.79 -2.96
C GLY A 31 -5.25 -5.23 -2.71
N TYR A 32 -4.64 -5.54 -1.56
CA TYR A 32 -4.14 -6.86 -1.20
C TYR A 32 -4.51 -7.18 0.25
N GLU A 33 -4.97 -8.40 0.46
CA GLU A 33 -5.40 -8.92 1.77
C GLU A 33 -4.22 -9.20 2.71
N ASP A 34 -3.02 -9.40 2.15
CA ASP A 34 -1.79 -9.69 2.88
C ASP A 34 -1.11 -8.44 3.47
N ASP A 35 -1.63 -7.23 3.20
CA ASP A 35 -1.06 -5.97 3.70
C ASP A 35 -1.36 -5.78 5.19
N VAL A 36 -0.32 -5.50 5.98
CA VAL A 36 -0.43 -5.26 7.43
C VAL A 36 0.11 -3.86 7.74
N ASP A 37 -0.72 -2.97 8.28
CA ASP A 37 -0.37 -1.58 8.55
C ASP A 37 -0.44 -1.24 10.04
N GLU A 38 0.72 -0.94 10.63
CA GLU A 38 0.87 -0.48 12.01
C GLU A 38 1.24 1.01 12.07
N GLY A 39 1.08 1.74 10.97
CA GLY A 39 1.37 3.16 10.89
C GLY A 39 2.85 3.42 10.67
N PHE A 40 3.66 3.31 11.72
CA PHE A 40 5.11 3.57 11.68
C PHE A 40 5.90 2.47 10.95
N ARG A 41 5.29 1.29 10.77
CA ARG A 41 5.80 0.21 9.94
C ARG A 41 4.62 -0.50 9.29
N PHE A 42 4.87 -1.09 8.12
CA PHE A 42 3.86 -1.89 7.44
C PHE A 42 4.52 -2.92 6.52
N THR A 43 3.77 -3.96 6.19
CA THR A 43 4.11 -4.90 5.13
C THR A 43 3.25 -4.59 3.92
N PHE A 44 3.90 -4.48 2.76
CA PHE A 44 3.28 -4.14 1.49
C PHE A 44 3.47 -5.27 0.50
N THR A 45 2.40 -5.63 -0.19
CA THR A 45 2.39 -6.67 -1.22
C THR A 45 2.69 -6.07 -2.58
N GLY A 46 3.56 -6.72 -3.34
CA GLY A 46 3.96 -6.33 -4.68
C GLY A 46 2.81 -6.32 -5.69
N GLU A 47 3.08 -5.79 -6.87
CA GLU A 47 2.12 -5.74 -7.97
C GLU A 47 2.17 -6.97 -8.89
N GLY A 48 1.07 -7.22 -9.60
CA GLY A 48 0.98 -8.28 -10.60
C GLY A 48 0.45 -9.60 -10.06
N GLY A 49 0.64 -10.68 -10.83
CA GLY A 49 0.04 -11.98 -10.52
C GLY A 49 -1.47 -12.05 -10.78
N ARG A 50 -2.03 -11.09 -11.51
CA ARG A 50 -3.47 -10.95 -11.81
C ARG A 50 -3.73 -11.09 -13.30
N ASP A 51 -4.85 -11.70 -13.66
CA ASP A 51 -5.39 -11.58 -15.01
C ASP A 51 -6.35 -10.39 -15.03
N LEU A 52 -5.93 -9.34 -15.72
CA LEU A 52 -6.68 -8.09 -15.85
C LEU A 52 -7.49 -8.05 -17.15
N LYS A 53 -7.47 -9.13 -17.95
CA LYS A 53 -8.34 -9.25 -19.12
C LYS A 53 -9.79 -9.20 -18.66
N GLY A 54 -10.60 -8.38 -19.34
CA GLY A 54 -12.02 -8.29 -19.07
C GLY A 54 -12.68 -9.68 -19.11
N THR A 55 -13.56 -9.95 -18.15
CA THR A 55 -14.34 -11.19 -18.15
C THR A 55 -15.55 -11.04 -19.08
N LYS A 56 -16.21 -12.14 -19.46
CA LYS A 56 -17.49 -12.07 -20.22
C LYS A 56 -18.55 -11.19 -19.53
N LYS A 57 -18.52 -11.09 -18.20
CA LYS A 57 -19.40 -10.21 -17.40
C LYS A 57 -18.91 -8.76 -17.30
N ASN A 58 -17.62 -8.51 -17.48
CA ASN A 58 -17.05 -7.17 -17.43
C ASN A 58 -15.92 -7.05 -18.46
N PRO A 59 -16.25 -6.72 -19.73
CA PRO A 59 -15.32 -6.81 -20.86
C PRO A 59 -14.22 -5.74 -20.85
N LYS A 60 -14.35 -4.72 -19.99
CA LYS A 60 -13.28 -3.72 -19.80
C LYS A 60 -12.14 -4.33 -18.99
N ASN A 61 -10.90 -4.04 -19.37
CA ASN A 61 -9.73 -4.41 -18.58
C ASN A 61 -9.95 -4.01 -17.12
N LEU A 62 -9.94 -5.01 -16.25
CA LEU A 62 -10.12 -4.83 -14.83
C LEU A 62 -8.89 -4.06 -14.31
N ARG A 63 -9.10 -3.04 -13.46
CA ARG A 63 -8.00 -2.34 -12.80
C ARG A 63 -7.45 -3.15 -11.61
N THR A 64 -8.27 -4.04 -11.07
CA THR A 64 -7.96 -4.97 -9.98
C THR A 64 -8.67 -6.30 -10.25
N GLY A 65 -8.02 -7.41 -9.95
CA GLY A 65 -8.57 -8.76 -10.08
C GLY A 65 -7.95 -9.68 -9.03
N PRO A 66 -8.49 -10.89 -8.82
CA PRO A 66 -7.89 -11.85 -7.90
C PRO A 66 -6.50 -12.28 -8.39
N GLN A 67 -5.64 -12.73 -7.46
CA GLN A 67 -4.38 -13.37 -7.84
C GLN A 67 -4.69 -14.68 -8.57
N CYS A 68 -4.05 -14.91 -9.71
CA CYS A 68 -4.21 -16.09 -10.54
C CYS A 68 -2.89 -16.75 -10.96
N LYS A 69 -1.76 -16.14 -10.58
CA LYS A 69 -0.40 -16.64 -10.84
C LYS A 69 0.61 -15.94 -9.94
N ASP A 70 1.81 -16.50 -9.90
CA ASP A 70 2.94 -15.92 -9.18
C ASP A 70 3.28 -14.52 -9.68
N GLN A 71 3.62 -13.63 -8.74
CA GLN A 71 4.04 -12.28 -9.05
C GLN A 71 5.44 -12.29 -9.69
N PRO A 72 5.67 -11.49 -10.74
CA PRO A 72 7.00 -11.33 -11.32
C PRO A 72 7.84 -10.34 -10.50
N LEU A 73 9.16 -10.55 -10.45
CA LEU A 73 10.10 -9.55 -9.94
C LEU A 73 10.45 -8.56 -11.06
N SER A 74 9.48 -7.73 -11.43
CA SER A 74 9.66 -6.72 -12.48
C SER A 74 8.97 -5.41 -12.12
N ARG A 75 9.28 -4.34 -12.87
CA ARG A 75 8.66 -3.01 -12.73
C ARG A 75 8.68 -2.53 -11.26
N GLY A 76 7.52 -2.27 -10.66
CA GLY A 76 7.41 -1.78 -9.29
C GLY A 76 8.04 -2.72 -8.26
N ASN A 77 7.91 -4.03 -8.44
CA ASN A 77 8.49 -5.02 -7.52
C ASN A 77 10.02 -4.98 -7.57
N ALA A 78 10.60 -4.86 -8.76
CA ALA A 78 12.05 -4.72 -8.91
C ALA A 78 12.56 -3.38 -8.34
N ALA A 79 11.80 -2.30 -8.51
CA ALA A 79 12.15 -1.01 -7.91
C ALA A 79 12.13 -1.05 -6.37
N LEU A 80 11.12 -1.70 -5.77
CA LEU A 80 11.08 -1.90 -4.31
C LEU A 80 12.17 -2.84 -3.81
N TRP A 81 12.51 -3.85 -4.59
CA TRP A 81 13.63 -4.74 -4.28
C TRP A 81 14.95 -3.97 -4.24
N ALA A 82 15.23 -3.14 -5.26
CA ALA A 82 16.42 -2.28 -5.29
C ALA A 82 16.43 -1.27 -4.13
N SER A 83 15.27 -0.79 -3.68
CA SER A 83 15.17 0.12 -2.53
C SER A 83 15.64 -0.47 -1.20
N VAL A 84 15.72 -1.80 -1.07
CA VAL A 84 16.29 -2.44 0.13
C VAL A 84 17.77 -2.09 0.27
N GLU A 85 18.52 -2.16 -0.85
CA GLU A 85 19.95 -1.88 -0.88
C GLU A 85 20.21 -0.37 -0.88
N ASN A 86 19.51 0.36 -1.77
CA ASN A 86 19.73 1.80 -1.95
C ASN A 86 19.29 2.62 -0.73
N LYS A 87 18.39 2.07 0.10
CA LYS A 87 17.82 2.69 1.31
C LYS A 87 17.23 4.09 1.07
N LYS A 88 16.97 4.48 -0.18
CA LYS A 88 16.42 5.78 -0.53
C LYS A 88 15.04 5.95 0.12
N PRO A 89 14.71 7.16 0.64
CA PRO A 89 13.38 7.42 1.20
C PRO A 89 12.28 7.23 0.16
N VAL A 90 11.21 6.55 0.55
CA VAL A 90 10.01 6.29 -0.26
C VAL A 90 8.84 7.07 0.34
N ARG A 91 8.15 7.87 -0.47
CA ARG A 91 6.93 8.57 -0.04
C ARG A 91 5.79 7.58 0.11
N VAL A 92 5.07 7.63 1.22
CA VAL A 92 3.93 6.76 1.50
C VAL A 92 2.65 7.55 1.51
N ILE A 93 1.66 7.04 0.77
CA ILE A 93 0.33 7.61 0.65
C ILE A 93 -0.67 6.56 1.11
N ARG A 94 -1.57 6.91 2.04
CA ARG A 94 -2.68 6.05 2.47
C ARG A 94 -3.98 6.54 1.86
N GLY A 95 -4.70 5.65 1.18
CA GLY A 95 -6.04 5.88 0.67
C GLY A 95 -7.10 5.39 1.64
N PHE A 96 -8.30 5.96 1.56
CA PHE A 96 -9.42 5.61 2.46
C PHE A 96 -9.90 4.15 2.39
N LYS A 97 -9.50 3.43 1.34
CA LYS A 97 -9.78 2.00 1.17
C LYS A 97 -8.73 1.10 1.82
N ALA A 98 -7.62 1.66 2.30
CA ALA A 98 -6.64 0.90 3.07
C ALA A 98 -7.28 0.36 4.36
N ALA A 99 -6.74 -0.74 4.87
CA ALA A 99 -7.25 -1.38 6.07
C ALA A 99 -6.74 -0.68 7.34
N GLY A 100 -7.56 -0.72 8.39
CA GLY A 100 -7.17 -0.33 9.75
C GLY A 100 -7.27 1.17 10.05
N LYS A 101 -6.93 1.51 11.29
CA LYS A 101 -7.06 2.87 11.87
C LYS A 101 -6.15 3.93 11.26
N TRP A 102 -5.19 3.53 10.42
CA TRP A 102 -4.24 4.45 9.81
C TRP A 102 -4.72 4.97 8.46
N ALA A 103 -5.74 4.34 7.88
CA ALA A 103 -6.38 4.83 6.66
C ALA A 103 -7.17 6.12 6.94
N PRO A 104 -7.11 7.14 6.06
CA PRO A 104 -7.94 8.33 6.22
C PRO A 104 -9.42 8.00 5.99
N LYS A 105 -10.34 8.78 6.58
CA LYS A 105 -11.79 8.61 6.35
C LYS A 105 -12.22 8.84 4.90
N SER A 106 -11.50 9.68 4.15
CA SER A 106 -11.80 9.97 2.76
C SER A 106 -10.53 10.34 1.98
N GLY A 107 -10.57 10.11 0.67
CA GLY A 107 -9.49 10.51 -0.25
C GLY A 107 -8.17 9.77 -0.01
N TYR A 108 -7.07 10.51 -0.17
CA TYR A 108 -5.70 10.03 -0.01
C TYR A 108 -4.91 11.03 0.83
N ARG A 109 -4.09 10.52 1.75
CA ARG A 109 -3.24 11.31 2.65
C ARG A 109 -1.78 10.90 2.51
N TYR A 110 -0.90 11.88 2.45
CA TYR A 110 0.54 11.65 2.52
C TYR A 110 0.98 11.50 3.98
N ASP A 111 1.64 10.38 4.30
CA ASP A 111 2.00 10.01 5.68
C ASP A 111 3.52 10.00 5.95
N GLY A 112 4.27 10.62 5.04
CA GLY A 112 5.70 10.86 5.19
C GLY A 112 6.58 9.90 4.41
N LEU A 113 7.85 9.91 4.82
CA LEU A 113 8.94 9.15 4.24
C LEU A 113 9.23 7.87 5.03
N TYR A 114 9.41 6.78 4.31
CA TYR A 114 9.71 5.46 4.84
C TYR A 114 10.94 4.88 4.12
N ARG A 115 11.54 3.86 4.69
CA ARG A 115 12.58 3.04 4.04
C ARG A 115 12.07 1.62 3.88
N VAL A 116 12.44 1.00 2.77
CA VAL A 116 12.24 -0.44 2.58
C VAL A 116 13.35 -1.16 3.36
N CYS A 117 12.97 -1.90 4.39
CA CYS A 117 13.91 -2.60 5.27
C CYS A 117 14.19 -4.03 4.82
N LYS A 118 13.22 -4.68 4.17
CA LYS A 118 13.33 -6.08 3.74
C LYS A 118 12.41 -6.33 2.55
N ALA A 119 12.86 -7.17 1.62
CA ALA A 119 12.05 -7.77 0.57
C ALA A 119 12.17 -9.30 0.66
N TRP A 120 11.07 -10.02 0.44
CA TRP A 120 11.07 -11.47 0.33
C TRP A 120 9.91 -11.94 -0.54
N GLN A 121 9.97 -13.20 -0.95
CA GLN A 121 8.86 -13.86 -1.62
C GLN A 121 8.15 -14.79 -0.63
N ASP A 122 6.83 -14.80 -0.65
CA ASP A 122 6.00 -15.60 0.25
C ASP A 122 4.82 -16.20 -0.51
N THR A 123 4.15 -17.21 0.05
CA THR A 123 2.88 -17.69 -0.49
C THR A 123 1.76 -16.80 0.04
N GLY A 124 1.09 -16.05 -0.84
CA GLY A 124 -0.03 -15.19 -0.46
C GLY A 124 -1.29 -16.01 -0.13
N ALA A 125 -2.31 -15.37 0.42
CA ALA A 125 -3.55 -16.03 0.84
C ALA A 125 -4.28 -16.77 -0.31
N SER A 126 -4.06 -16.36 -1.56
CA SER A 126 -4.59 -17.05 -2.76
C SER A 126 -3.76 -18.29 -3.19
N GLY A 127 -2.69 -18.66 -2.48
CA GLY A 127 -1.84 -19.82 -2.78
C GLY A 127 -0.72 -19.57 -3.80
N PHE A 128 -0.65 -18.37 -4.39
CA PHE A 128 0.39 -17.98 -5.34
C PHE A 128 1.55 -17.25 -4.66
N LYS A 129 2.73 -17.27 -5.28
CA LYS A 129 3.87 -16.50 -4.80
C LYS A 129 3.65 -15.01 -4.98
N VAL A 130 3.84 -14.25 -3.91
CA VAL A 130 3.78 -12.78 -3.88
C VAL A 130 5.08 -12.22 -3.32
N TYR A 131 5.47 -11.04 -3.78
CA TYR A 131 6.57 -10.30 -3.16
C TYR A 131 6.03 -9.46 -2.01
N LYS A 132 6.69 -9.52 -0.86
CA LYS A 132 6.37 -8.73 0.32
C LYS A 132 7.54 -7.80 0.66
N PHE A 133 7.21 -6.59 1.08
CA PHE A 133 8.16 -5.52 1.38
C PHE A 133 7.85 -4.93 2.75
N ALA A 134 8.82 -4.96 3.66
CA ALA A 134 8.67 -4.34 4.98
C ALA A 134 9.16 -2.89 4.92
N PHE A 135 8.30 -1.97 5.32
CA PHE A 135 8.59 -0.55 5.41
C PHE A 135 8.72 -0.10 6.86
N LYS A 136 9.64 0.84 7.11
CA LYS A 136 9.76 1.54 8.39
C LYS A 136 9.80 3.05 8.15
N ARG A 137 9.02 3.80 8.92
CA ARG A 137 8.98 5.26 8.87
C ARG A 137 10.33 5.84 9.31
N ILE A 138 10.76 6.90 8.64
CA ILE A 138 11.96 7.63 9.02
C ILE A 138 11.66 8.52 10.24
N ASP A 139 12.56 8.52 11.21
CA ASP A 139 12.44 9.30 12.44
C ASP A 139 12.53 10.82 12.18
N GLY A 140 12.08 11.64 13.14
CA GLY A 140 12.14 13.11 13.06
C GLY A 140 11.03 13.77 12.24
N GLN A 141 10.07 12.99 11.73
CA GLN A 141 8.88 13.52 11.06
C GLN A 141 7.74 13.74 12.07
N PRO A 142 6.77 14.65 11.79
CA PRO A 142 5.60 14.86 12.63
C PRO A 142 4.85 13.55 12.94
N PRO A 143 4.05 13.49 14.02
CA PRO A 143 3.26 12.31 14.37
C PRO A 143 2.39 11.84 13.21
N ILE A 144 2.26 10.51 13.08
CA ILE A 144 1.32 9.91 12.13
C ILE A 144 -0.10 10.06 12.67
N GLN A 145 -1.04 10.44 11.81
CA GLN A 145 -2.44 10.57 12.17
C GLN A 145 -3.10 9.18 12.20
N ALA A 146 -3.51 8.74 13.39
CA ALA A 146 -4.47 7.66 13.55
C ALA A 146 -5.88 8.23 13.49
N GLU A 147 -6.80 7.56 12.80
CA GLU A 147 -8.22 7.72 13.07
C GLU A 147 -8.54 6.91 14.33
N GLU A 148 -8.91 7.58 15.42
CA GLU A 148 -9.47 6.86 16.56
C GLU A 148 -10.75 6.14 16.13
N ALA A 149 -10.91 4.88 16.53
CA ALA A 149 -12.19 4.21 16.43
C ALA A 149 -13.19 5.04 17.23
N ALA A 150 -14.30 5.45 16.62
CA ALA A 150 -15.33 6.23 17.28
C ALA A 150 -15.78 5.49 18.55
N THR A 151 -15.29 5.92 19.72
CA THR A 151 -15.77 5.47 21.01
C THR A 151 -17.19 6.00 21.13
N GLY A 152 -18.17 5.12 20.90
CA GLY A 152 -19.56 5.42 21.17
C GLY A 152 -19.70 5.78 22.65
N THR A 153 -19.94 7.06 22.95
CA THR A 153 -20.43 7.48 24.26
C THR A 153 -21.77 6.83 24.49
N VAL A 154 -21.82 5.77 25.29
CA VAL A 154 -23.05 5.30 25.91
C VAL A 154 -23.43 6.35 26.94
N GLN A 155 -24.37 7.24 26.59
CA GLN A 155 -25.09 8.02 27.59
C GLN A 155 -25.91 7.05 28.42
N VAL A 156 -25.45 6.76 29.63
CA VAL A 156 -26.28 6.09 30.64
C VAL A 156 -27.31 7.12 31.10
N ALA A 157 -28.52 7.03 30.56
CA ALA A 157 -29.65 7.79 31.04
C ALA A 157 -29.98 7.33 32.47
N SER A 158 -29.63 8.14 33.47
CA SER A 158 -30.12 7.98 34.83
C SER A 158 -31.61 8.34 34.85
N ARG A 159 -32.47 7.33 35.03
CA ARG A 159 -33.86 7.54 35.39
C ARG A 159 -33.92 7.90 36.88
N LEU A 160 -34.50 9.06 37.19
CA LEU A 160 -35.22 9.31 38.43
C LEU A 160 -36.70 9.06 38.15
#